data_AF-A0A6N3GEZ1-F1
#
_entry.id   AF-A0A6N3GEZ1-F1
#
_cell.length_a   1.000
_cell.length_b   1.000
_cell.length_c   1.000
_cell.angle_alpha   90.00
_cell.angle_beta   90.00
_cell.angle_gamma   90.00
#
_symmetry.space_group_name_H-M   'P 1'
#
loop_
_entity.id
_entity.type
_entity.pdbx_description
1 polymer ?
#
loop_
_entity_poly.entity_id
_entity_poly.type
_entity_poly.pdbx_seq_one_letter_code
_entity_poly.pdbx_strand_id
1 'polypeptide(L)'
;MEEKQFAVFCRKASDVDELVASAESPGMQKTRTAFQVEKVVVLSDAEYAVFRKEGFMQDQVFLFENGDRMWFDPSEACWHCLLVKGEHSREGILVEAEGYSYARYAAHVPDCSMVRVGDVPVQYEYPAQPPRQQKKQKGEPER
;
A
#
# COMPACT_ATOMS: atom_id res chain seq x y z
N MET A 1 -19.24 7.92 12.74
CA MET A 1 -19.12 6.83 11.74
C MET A 1 -17.92 7.21 10.89
N GLU A 2 -16.82 6.47 10.98
CA GLU A 2 -15.65 6.75 10.16
C GLU A 2 -16.03 6.58 8.69
N GLU A 3 -15.65 7.54 7.87
CA GLU A 3 -15.96 7.50 6.45
C GLU A 3 -15.10 6.42 5.80
N LYS A 4 -15.74 5.36 5.29
CA LYS A 4 -15.06 4.25 4.60
C LYS A 4 -14.45 4.75 3.29
N GLN A 5 -13.27 4.24 2.96
CA GLN A 5 -12.61 4.46 1.67
C GLN A 5 -12.84 3.24 0.79
N PHE A 6 -12.90 3.43 -0.53
CA PHE A 6 -13.23 2.36 -1.46
C PHE A 6 -12.20 2.28 -2.59
N ALA A 7 -11.87 1.06 -2.99
CA ALA A 7 -10.98 0.79 -4.10
C ALA A 7 -11.47 -0.43 -4.91
N VAL A 8 -11.02 -0.53 -6.16
CA VAL A 8 -11.24 -1.70 -7.00
C VAL A 8 -10.06 -2.64 -6.81
N PHE A 9 -10.28 -3.74 -6.09
CA PHE A 9 -9.27 -4.79 -5.93
C PHE A 9 -9.37 -5.78 -7.10
N CYS A 10 -8.24 -5.98 -7.78
CA CYS A 10 -8.10 -6.97 -8.83
C CYS A 10 -7.39 -8.18 -8.28
N ARG A 11 -7.94 -9.35 -8.58
CA ARG A 11 -7.33 -10.61 -8.19
C ARG A 11 -6.28 -11.03 -9.21
N LYS A 12 -5.04 -11.25 -8.74
CA LYS A 12 -3.90 -11.74 -9.52
C LYS A 12 -3.60 -10.87 -10.75
N ALA A 13 -3.61 -9.56 -10.56
CA ALA A 13 -3.14 -8.64 -11.59
C ALA A 13 -1.65 -8.89 -11.88
N SER A 14 -1.22 -8.75 -13.14
CA SER A 14 0.19 -8.90 -13.53
C SER A 14 1.02 -7.68 -13.15
N ASP A 15 0.44 -6.50 -13.28
CA ASP A 15 1.12 -5.21 -13.18
C ASP A 15 0.14 -4.07 -12.89
N VAL A 16 0.70 -2.87 -12.69
CA VAL A 16 -0.06 -1.67 -12.37
C VAL A 16 -0.99 -1.21 -13.50
N ASP A 17 -0.66 -1.46 -14.77
CA ASP A 17 -1.48 -1.01 -15.90
C ASP A 17 -2.81 -1.78 -15.93
N GLU A 18 -2.78 -3.09 -15.58
CA GLU A 18 -3.99 -3.88 -15.38
C GLU A 18 -4.86 -3.35 -14.24
N LEU A 19 -4.24 -2.91 -13.13
CA LEU A 19 -4.97 -2.31 -12.00
C LEU A 19 -5.63 -0.98 -12.40
N VAL A 20 -4.92 -0.13 -13.14
CA VAL A 20 -5.45 1.15 -13.63
C VAL A 20 -6.61 0.90 -14.58
N ALA A 21 -6.45 0.02 -15.58
CA ALA A 21 -7.51 -0.33 -16.52
C ALA A 21 -8.75 -0.90 -15.82
N SER A 22 -8.54 -1.72 -14.79
CA SER A 22 -9.62 -2.27 -13.97
C SER A 22 -10.31 -1.19 -13.13
N ALA A 23 -9.56 -0.27 -12.54
CA ALA A 23 -10.11 0.86 -11.83
C ALA A 23 -10.92 1.78 -12.76
N GLU A 24 -10.53 1.95 -14.02
CA GLU A 24 -11.28 2.79 -14.96
C GLU A 24 -12.52 2.10 -15.55
N SER A 25 -12.59 0.76 -15.49
CA SER A 25 -13.70 -0.01 -16.04
C SER A 25 -15.02 0.26 -15.30
N PRO A 26 -16.08 0.70 -16.00
CA PRO A 26 -17.39 0.96 -15.38
C PRO A 26 -18.01 -0.27 -14.70
N GLY A 27 -17.68 -1.47 -15.17
CA GLY A 27 -18.14 -2.72 -14.59
C GLY A 27 -17.51 -2.98 -13.23
N MET A 28 -16.18 -2.86 -13.15
CA MET A 28 -15.41 -3.03 -11.91
C MET A 28 -15.68 -1.91 -10.91
N GLN A 29 -16.04 -0.71 -11.39
CA GLN A 29 -16.43 0.38 -10.50
C GLN A 29 -17.74 0.13 -9.74
N LYS A 30 -18.50 -0.92 -10.08
CA LYS A 30 -19.64 -1.39 -9.27
C LYS A 30 -19.24 -2.40 -8.20
N THR A 31 -18.02 -2.93 -8.27
CA THR A 31 -17.47 -3.93 -7.35
C THR A 31 -16.40 -3.34 -6.42
N ARG A 32 -16.33 -2.00 -6.33
CA ARG A 32 -15.44 -1.35 -5.35
C ARG A 32 -15.79 -1.86 -3.96
N THR A 33 -14.77 -2.16 -3.18
CA THR A 33 -14.91 -2.68 -1.83
C THR A 33 -14.29 -1.71 -0.85
N ALA A 34 -14.84 -1.65 0.36
CA ALA A 34 -14.25 -0.83 1.41
C ALA A 34 -12.85 -1.35 1.74
N PHE A 35 -11.95 -0.46 2.18
CA PHE A 35 -10.64 -0.87 2.65
C PHE A 35 -10.16 -0.08 3.86
N GLN A 36 -9.27 -0.71 4.61
CA GLN A 36 -8.51 -0.16 5.71
C GLN A 36 -7.04 -0.52 5.52
N VAL A 37 -6.17 0.48 5.67
CA VAL A 37 -4.72 0.27 5.67
C VAL A 37 -4.31 -0.15 7.08
N GLU A 38 -3.65 -1.29 7.22
CA GLU A 38 -3.14 -1.80 8.50
C GLU A 38 -1.65 -1.50 8.71
N LYS A 39 -0.93 -1.20 7.62
CA LYS A 39 0.49 -0.87 7.62
C LYS A 39 0.92 -0.25 6.29
N VAL A 40 1.89 0.64 6.35
CA VAL A 40 2.56 1.19 5.16
C VAL A 40 3.90 0.50 4.98
N VAL A 41 4.18 0.01 3.77
CA VAL A 41 5.49 -0.53 3.37
C VAL A 41 6.11 0.43 2.36
N VAL A 42 7.30 0.90 2.66
CA VAL A 42 8.07 1.82 1.82
C VAL A 42 9.23 1.06 1.21
N LEU A 43 9.20 0.92 -0.11
CA LEU A 43 10.29 0.37 -0.92
C LEU A 43 11.16 1.52 -1.45
N SER A 44 12.40 1.22 -1.84
CA SER A 44 13.17 2.20 -2.61
C SER A 44 12.45 2.48 -3.93
N ASP A 45 12.63 3.66 -4.52
CA ASP A 45 11.91 3.98 -5.78
C ASP A 45 12.24 2.99 -6.91
N ALA A 46 13.46 2.44 -6.91
CA ALA A 46 13.89 1.41 -7.86
C ALA A 46 13.13 0.09 -7.65
N GLU A 47 13.06 -0.41 -6.41
CA GLU A 47 12.31 -1.62 -6.09
C GLU A 47 10.81 -1.44 -6.29
N TYR A 48 10.27 -0.27 -5.95
CA TYR A 48 8.87 0.03 -6.22
C TYR A 48 8.56 0.03 -7.72
N ALA A 49 9.46 0.55 -8.55
CA ALA A 49 9.31 0.51 -10.01
C ALA A 49 9.30 -0.92 -10.57
N VAL A 50 10.13 -1.81 -10.00
CA VAL A 50 10.13 -3.25 -10.32
C VAL A 50 8.84 -3.91 -9.83
N PHE A 51 8.47 -3.68 -8.57
CA PHE A 51 7.29 -4.25 -7.94
C PHE A 51 6.02 -3.98 -8.76
N ARG A 52 5.84 -2.74 -9.23
CA ARG A 52 4.70 -2.33 -10.06
C ARG A 52 4.60 -3.01 -11.43
N LYS A 53 5.73 -3.45 -11.99
CA LYS A 53 5.79 -3.99 -13.36
C LYS A 53 5.77 -5.51 -13.39
N GLU A 54 6.37 -6.15 -12.40
CA GLU A 54 6.57 -7.59 -12.41
C GLU A 54 6.46 -8.25 -11.03
N GLY A 55 6.37 -7.47 -9.95
CA GLY A 55 6.44 -8.00 -8.58
C GLY A 55 5.12 -8.54 -8.02
N PHE A 56 3.97 -8.27 -8.64
CA PHE A 56 2.66 -8.64 -8.07
C PHE A 56 2.45 -10.15 -7.95
N MET A 57 3.01 -10.92 -8.88
CA MET A 57 2.92 -12.38 -8.92
C MET A 57 4.22 -13.07 -8.49
N GLN A 58 5.14 -12.32 -7.89
CA GLN A 58 6.42 -12.82 -7.38
C GLN A 58 6.39 -12.82 -5.85
N ASP A 59 7.13 -13.76 -5.25
CA ASP A 59 7.28 -13.78 -3.80
C ASP A 59 8.03 -12.53 -3.33
N GLN A 60 7.39 -11.77 -2.45
CA GLN A 60 7.89 -10.58 -1.78
C GLN A 60 8.06 -10.90 -0.30
N VAL A 61 9.27 -10.71 0.22
CA VAL A 61 9.57 -10.97 1.64
C VAL A 61 8.68 -10.13 2.55
N PHE A 62 8.51 -8.84 2.24
CA PHE A 62 7.65 -7.96 3.03
C PHE A 62 6.16 -8.36 3.04
N LEU A 63 5.68 -9.10 2.02
CA LEU A 63 4.30 -9.61 2.03
C LEU A 63 4.19 -10.82 2.95
N PHE A 64 5.17 -11.72 2.91
CA PHE A 64 5.24 -12.86 3.82
C PHE A 64 5.29 -12.41 5.29
N GLU A 65 6.16 -11.44 5.60
CA GLU A 65 6.34 -10.92 6.97
C GLU A 65 5.09 -10.25 7.55
N ASN A 66 4.21 -9.74 6.69
CA ASN A 66 3.03 -8.98 7.07
C ASN A 66 1.71 -9.73 6.80
N GLY A 67 1.77 -11.06 6.64
CA GLY A 67 0.60 -11.89 6.36
C GLY A 67 -0.49 -11.83 7.44
N ASP A 68 -0.16 -11.45 8.66
CA ASP A 68 -1.08 -11.25 9.78
C ASP A 68 -1.82 -9.90 9.75
N ARG A 69 -1.48 -9.01 8.81
CA ARG A 69 -2.05 -7.66 8.66
C ARG A 69 -2.97 -7.51 7.44
N MET A 70 -3.24 -8.62 6.79
CA MET A 70 -4.04 -8.68 5.56
C MET A 70 -5.15 -9.69 5.75
N TRP A 71 -6.40 -9.25 5.62
CA TRP A 71 -7.57 -10.14 5.65
C TRP A 71 -8.79 -9.43 5.06
N PHE A 72 -9.83 -10.20 4.76
CA PHE A 72 -11.15 -9.67 4.49
C PHE A 72 -12.03 -9.77 5.73
N ASP A 73 -12.60 -8.66 6.18
CA ASP A 73 -13.65 -8.65 7.21
C ASP A 73 -15.03 -8.81 6.53
N PRO A 74 -15.68 -9.98 6.68
CA PRO A 74 -16.99 -10.22 6.07
C PRO A 74 -18.13 -9.46 6.76
N SER A 75 -17.96 -9.02 8.01
CA SER A 75 -18.99 -8.27 8.74
C SER A 75 -19.11 -6.83 8.23
N GLU A 76 -17.98 -6.23 7.86
CA GLU A 76 -17.90 -4.85 7.37
C GLU A 76 -17.73 -4.75 5.84
N ALA A 77 -17.61 -5.90 5.16
CA ALA A 77 -17.24 -6.02 3.76
C ALA A 77 -16.01 -5.17 3.42
N CYS A 78 -14.95 -5.32 4.23
CA CYS A 78 -13.78 -4.46 4.24
C CYS A 78 -12.49 -5.26 4.03
N TRP A 79 -11.66 -4.82 3.10
CA TRP A 79 -10.30 -5.32 2.95
C TRP A 79 -9.38 -4.63 3.94
N HIS A 80 -8.73 -5.41 4.80
CA HIS A 80 -7.57 -4.98 5.56
C HIS A 80 -6.33 -5.29 4.75
N CYS A 81 -5.54 -4.26 4.46
CA CYS A 81 -4.50 -4.31 3.44
C CYS A 81 -3.26 -3.52 3.82
N LEU A 82 -2.17 -3.80 3.11
CA LEU A 82 -0.96 -2.98 3.15
C LEU A 82 -1.04 -1.88 2.11
N LEU A 83 -0.50 -0.70 2.43
CA LEU A 83 -0.18 0.32 1.41
C LEU A 83 1.31 0.23 1.07
N VAL A 84 1.64 -0.27 -0.12
CA VAL A 84 3.01 -0.36 -0.62
C VAL A 84 3.30 0.86 -1.50
N LYS A 85 4.38 1.60 -1.21
CA LYS A 85 4.78 2.77 -2.00
C LYS A 85 6.29 2.92 -2.11
N GLY A 86 6.74 3.69 -3.09
CA GLY A 86 8.13 4.17 -3.17
C GLY A 86 8.41 5.28 -2.13
N GLU A 87 9.68 5.46 -1.78
CA GLU A 87 10.17 6.55 -0.92
C GLU A 87 9.62 7.91 -1.35
N HIS A 88 9.72 8.23 -2.65
CA HIS A 88 9.32 9.53 -3.21
C HIS A 88 8.10 9.44 -4.14
N SER A 89 7.56 8.24 -4.34
CA SER A 89 6.36 8.05 -5.15
C SER A 89 5.13 8.69 -4.49
N ARG A 90 4.34 9.41 -5.30
CA ARG A 90 2.98 9.81 -4.94
C ARG A 90 2.00 8.65 -5.07
N GLU A 91 2.22 7.76 -6.01
CA GLU A 91 1.39 6.59 -6.23
C GLU A 91 1.72 5.47 -5.25
N GLY A 92 0.74 4.60 -4.98
CA GLY A 92 0.87 3.42 -4.14
C GLY A 92 0.05 2.25 -4.68
N ILE A 93 0.22 1.08 -4.07
CA ILE A 93 -0.55 -0.12 -4.34
C ILE A 93 -1.11 -0.63 -3.01
N LEU A 94 -2.43 -0.81 -2.92
CA LEU A 94 -3.04 -1.55 -1.83
C LEU A 94 -2.85 -3.04 -2.10
N VAL A 95 -2.44 -3.81 -1.11
CA VAL A 95 -2.18 -5.26 -1.27
C VAL A 95 -2.86 -6.06 -0.17
N GLU A 96 -3.54 -7.13 -0.57
CA GLU A 96 -3.98 -8.22 0.28
C GLU A 96 -3.48 -9.54 -0.33
N ALA A 97 -2.81 -10.36 0.48
CA ALA A 97 -2.08 -11.53 -0.03
C ALA A 97 -2.83 -12.87 0.13
N GLU A 98 -3.93 -12.92 0.88
CA GLU A 98 -4.71 -14.10 1.21
C GLU A 98 -3.84 -15.26 1.75
N GLY A 99 -2.85 -14.90 2.59
CA GLY A 99 -1.89 -15.85 3.18
C GLY A 99 -0.75 -16.29 2.25
N TYR A 100 -0.59 -15.69 1.07
CA TYR A 100 0.55 -15.90 0.18
C TYR A 100 1.64 -14.83 0.39
N SER A 101 2.76 -15.00 -0.33
CA SER A 101 3.86 -14.04 -0.36
C SER A 101 3.82 -13.11 -1.57
N TYR A 102 2.71 -13.06 -2.33
CA TYR A 102 2.54 -12.21 -3.51
C TYR A 102 1.24 -11.41 -3.42
N ALA A 103 1.09 -10.37 -4.25
CA ALA A 103 -0.05 -9.46 -4.22
C ALA A 103 -1.29 -10.08 -4.87
N ARG A 104 -1.90 -11.05 -4.18
CA ARG A 104 -3.02 -11.84 -4.71
C ARG A 104 -4.26 -10.99 -5.00
N TYR A 105 -4.51 -9.98 -4.20
CA TYR A 105 -5.44 -8.89 -4.49
C TYR A 105 -4.68 -7.57 -4.40
N ALA A 106 -4.86 -6.72 -5.40
CA ALA A 106 -4.21 -5.42 -5.44
C ALA A 106 -5.12 -4.32 -5.99
N ALA A 107 -4.89 -3.07 -5.58
CA ALA A 107 -5.56 -1.90 -6.13
C ALA A 107 -4.58 -0.74 -6.31
N HIS A 108 -4.70 -0.01 -7.41
CA HIS A 108 -3.88 1.18 -7.66
C HIS A 108 -4.37 2.37 -6.84
N VAL A 109 -3.42 3.10 -6.25
CA VAL A 109 -3.63 4.37 -5.57
C VAL A 109 -2.91 5.46 -6.36
N PRO A 110 -3.62 6.38 -7.04
CA PRO A 110 -2.99 7.43 -7.84
C PRO A 110 -2.30 8.49 -6.97
N ASP A 111 -2.77 8.70 -5.74
CA ASP A 111 -2.18 9.63 -4.79
C ASP A 111 -2.34 9.13 -3.34
N CYS A 112 -1.24 8.72 -2.73
CA CYS A 112 -1.18 8.25 -1.35
C CYS A 112 -1.60 9.32 -0.35
N SER A 113 -1.48 10.61 -0.68
CA SER A 113 -1.91 11.70 0.21
C SER A 113 -3.43 11.77 0.36
N MET A 114 -4.18 11.16 -0.55
CA MET A 114 -5.64 11.05 -0.49
C MET A 114 -6.09 9.83 0.30
N VAL A 115 -5.19 8.87 0.57
CA VAL A 115 -5.51 7.71 1.39
C VAL A 115 -5.40 8.11 2.85
N ARG A 116 -6.51 8.02 3.56
CA ARG A 116 -6.52 8.13 5.02
C ARG A 116 -5.85 6.90 5.59
N VAL A 117 -4.67 7.11 6.12
CA VAL A 117 -3.91 6.13 6.88
C VAL A 117 -3.97 6.60 8.34
N GLY A 118 -4.47 5.75 9.24
CA GLY A 118 -4.52 6.05 10.66
C GLY A 118 -3.13 6.04 11.32
N ASP A 119 -3.07 5.84 12.64
CA ASP A 119 -1.81 5.59 13.34
C ASP A 119 -1.36 4.13 13.11
N VAL A 120 -0.86 3.86 11.91
CA VAL A 120 -0.41 2.52 11.49
C VAL A 120 1.11 2.49 11.41
N PRO A 121 1.74 1.33 11.68
CA PRO A 121 3.18 1.19 11.53
C PRO A 121 3.64 1.47 10.08
N VAL A 122 4.87 1.97 9.96
CA VAL A 122 5.56 2.17 8.69
C VAL A 122 6.82 1.30 8.68
N GLN A 123 6.95 0.42 7.68
CA GLN A 123 8.12 -0.44 7.43
C GLN A 123 8.88 0.12 6.23
N TYR A 124 10.20 0.30 6.38
CA TYR A 124 11.10 0.68 5.29
C TYR A 124 11.91 -0.55 4.91
N GLU A 125 11.74 -1.04 3.68
CA GLU A 125 12.50 -2.16 3.14
C GLU A 125 13.87 -1.69 2.68
N TYR A 126 14.94 -2.40 3.06
CA TYR A 126 16.28 -2.05 2.59
C TYR A 126 16.34 -2.14 1.04
N PRO A 127 16.85 -1.11 0.33
CA PRO A 127 17.67 0.00 0.84
C PRO A 127 16.92 1.30 1.18
N ALA A 128 15.59 1.32 1.16
CA ALA A 128 14.81 2.49 1.56
C ALA A 128 15.13 2.93 2.99
N GLN A 129 15.14 4.25 3.21
CA GLN A 129 15.45 4.83 4.51
C GLN A 129 14.35 5.77 5.00
N PRO A 130 14.11 5.84 6.32
CA PRO A 130 13.25 6.87 6.87
C PRO A 130 13.81 8.26 6.55
N PRO A 131 12.95 9.28 6.38
CA PRO A 131 13.40 10.65 6.18
C PRO A 131 14.35 11.04 7.31
N ARG A 132 15.54 11.54 6.96
CA ARG A 132 16.48 12.07 7.96
C ARG A 132 15.78 13.20 8.71
N GLN A 133 15.49 12.98 10.00
CA GLN A 133 15.05 14.04 10.88
C GLN A 133 16.16 15.10 10.91
N GLN A 134 15.93 16.26 10.30
CA GLN A 134 16.78 17.41 10.54
C GLN A 134 16.65 17.75 12.03
N LYS A 135 17.67 17.40 12.83
CA LYS A 135 17.78 17.87 14.21
C LYS A 135 17.62 19.38 14.18
N LYS A 136 16.50 19.91 14.69
CA LYS A 136 16.40 21.32 15.03
C LYS A 136 17.51 21.60 16.05
N GLN A 137 18.60 22.24 15.63
CA GLN A 137 19.51 22.90 16.54
C GLN A 137 18.69 24.02 17.21
N LYS A 138 18.10 23.73 18.36
CA LYS A 138 17.52 24.77 19.22
C LYS A 138 18.64 25.15 20.19
N GLY A 139 19.30 26.25 19.88
CA GLY A 139 20.47 26.76 20.59
C GLY A 139 20.20 26.97 22.07
N GLU A 140 21.21 26.69 22.88
CA GLU A 140 21.36 27.28 24.20
C GLU A 140 21.35 28.81 24.07
N PRO A 141 20.58 29.54 24.88
CA PRO A 141 20.97 30.89 25.21
C PRO A 141 22.11 30.79 26.22
N GLU A 142 23.32 31.09 25.77
CA GLU A 142 24.40 31.50 26.66
C GLU A 142 24.03 32.84 27.32
N ARG A 143 24.08 32.82 28.67
CA ARG A 143 24.19 33.94 29.63
C ARG A 143 22.91 34.64 30.09
#